data_AF-A0A959MZ31-F1
#
_entry.id   AF-A0A959MZ31-F1
#
_cell.length_a   1.000
_cell.length_b   1.000
_cell.length_c   1.000
_cell.angle_alpha   90.00
_cell.angle_beta   90.00
_cell.angle_gamma   90.00
#
_symmetry.space_group_name_H-M   'P 1'
#
loop_
_entity.id
_entity.type
_entity.pdbx_description
1 polymer ?
#
loop_
_entity_poly.entity_id
_entity_poly.type
_entity_poly.pdbx_seq_one_letter_code
_entity_poly.pdbx_strand_id
1 'polypeptide(L)' 'MVKRIIYSPEAIQNTKQIVLYLKNNWSLIVANKFINILREKIKFIKRFPNSCY' A
#
# COMPACT_ATOMS: atom_id res chain seq x y z
N MET A 1 19.95 5.16 10.87
CA MET A 1 19.55 5.78 9.58
C MET A 1 18.12 5.37 9.24
N VAL A 2 17.19 6.32 9.15
CA VAL A 2 15.82 6.03 8.69
C VAL A 2 15.85 5.87 7.18
N LYS A 3 15.67 4.66 6.65
CA LYS A 3 15.62 4.44 5.20
C LYS A 3 14.39 5.17 4.63
N ARG A 4 14.60 5.95 3.57
CA ARG A 4 13.53 6.64 2.83
C ARG A 4 12.86 5.65 1.89
N ILE A 5 11.53 5.57 1.93
CA ILE A 5 10.75 4.79 0.97
C ILE A 5 10.56 5.63 -0.28
N ILE A 6 10.83 5.03 -1.44
CA ILE A 6 10.61 5.63 -2.75
C ILE A 6 9.66 4.70 -3.49
N TYR A 7 8.61 5.27 -4.09
CA TYR A 7 7.64 4.52 -4.88
C TYR A 7 7.99 4.67 -6.36
N SER A 8 8.02 3.55 -7.08
CA SER A 8 8.11 3.60 -8.54
C SER A 8 6.80 4.15 -9.13
N PRO A 9 6.85 4.76 -10.33
CA PRO A 9 5.64 5.18 -11.04
C PRO A 9 4.62 4.04 -11.21
N GLU A 10 5.10 2.84 -11.49
CA GLU A 10 4.29 1.62 -11.60
C GLU A 10 3.61 1.27 -10.28
N ALA A 11 4.31 1.32 -9.14
CA ALA A 11 3.72 1.04 -7.83
C ALA A 11 2.58 2.01 -7.50
N ILE A 12 2.73 3.29 -7.86
CA ILE A 12 1.68 4.31 -7.70
C ILE A 12 0.48 3.95 -8.59
N GLN A 13 0.71 3.61 -9.85
CA GLN A 13 -0.35 3.28 -10.80
C GLN A 13 -1.11 2.02 -10.39
N ASN A 14 -0.40 0.96 -10.01
CA ASN A 14 -0.99 -0.30 -9.54
C ASN A 14 -1.83 -0.08 -8.29
N THR A 15 -1.34 0.72 -7.34
CA THR A 15 -2.11 1.06 -6.12
C THR A 15 -3.41 1.77 -6.48
N LYS A 16 -3.39 2.73 -7.42
CA LYS A 16 -4.59 3.43 -7.90
C LYS A 16 -5.59 2.46 -8.56
N GLN A 17 -5.11 1.57 -9.43
CA GLN A 17 -5.95 0.59 -10.10
C GLN A 17 -6.63 -0.36 -9.10
N ILE A 18 -5.88 -0.87 -8.13
CA ILE A 18 -6.41 -1.75 -7.08
C ILE A 18 -7.46 -1.02 -6.23
N VAL A 19 -7.20 0.22 -5.80
CA VAL A 19 -8.16 1.03 -5.03
C VAL A 19 -9.43 1.30 -5.83
N LEU A 20 -9.31 1.62 -7.12
CA LEU A 20 -10.45 1.85 -8.01
C LEU A 20 -11.27 0.57 -8.19
N TYR A 21 -10.61 -0.56 -8.43
CA TYR A 21 -11.25 -1.87 -8.52
C TYR A 21 -12.00 -2.21 -7.22
N LEU A 22 -11.37 -2.00 -6.07
CA LEU A 22 -11.97 -2.27 -4.76
C LEU A 22 -13.22 -1.43 -4.50
N LYS A 23 -13.15 -0.14 -4.88
CA LYS A 23 -14.27 0.80 -4.74
C LYS A 23 -15.44 0.44 -5.67
N ASN A 24 -15.16 0.02 -6.90
CA ASN A 24 -16.18 -0.26 -7.91
C ASN A 24 -16.86 -1.62 -7.71
N ASN A 25 -16.15 -2.65 -7.23
CA ASN A 25 -16.67 -4.02 -7.15
C ASN A 25 -17.16 -4.41 -5.76
N TRP A 26 -16.69 -3.76 -4.70
CA TRP A 26 -17.13 -4.06 -3.33
C TRP A 26 -17.71 -2.84 -2.65
N SER A 27 -16.88 -1.97 -2.09
CA SER A 27 -17.33 -0.74 -1.43
C SER A 27 -16.17 0.19 -1.11
N LEU A 28 -16.50 1.45 -0.84
CA LEU A 28 -15.53 2.43 -0.34
C LEU A 28 -14.87 1.97 0.98
N ILE A 29 -15.61 1.25 1.83
CA ILE A 29 -15.09 0.74 3.12
C ILE A 29 -13.96 -0.27 2.88
N VAL A 30 -14.13 -1.18 1.92
CA VAL A 30 -13.12 -2.19 1.57
C VAL A 30 -11.87 -1.52 0.99
N ALA A 31 -12.04 -0.54 0.10
CA ALA A 31 -10.91 0.23 -0.45
C ALA A 31 -10.13 0.97 0.65
N ASN A 32 -10.81 1.60 1.60
CA ASN A 32 -10.17 2.29 2.73
C ASN A 32 -9.44 1.30 3.65
N LYS A 33 -10.04 0.13 3.92
CA LYS A 33 -9.40 -0.93 4.71
C LYS A 33 -8.10 -1.41 4.05
N PHE A 34 -8.11 -1.61 2.73
CA PHE A 34 -6.92 -1.98 1.98
C PHE A 34 -5.81 -0.93 2.10
N ILE A 35 -6.14 0.37 1.93
CA ILE A 35 -5.16 1.46 2.06
C ILE A 35 -4.54 1.48 3.46
N ASN A 36 -5.34 1.26 4.51
CA ASN A 36 -4.83 1.21 5.88
C ASN A 36 -3.87 0.04 6.09
N ILE A 37 -4.22 -1.16 5.62
CA ILE A 37 -3.35 -2.34 5.71
C ILE A 37 -2.04 -2.12 4.94
N LEU A 38 -2.12 -1.57 3.73
CA LEU A 38 -0.96 -1.27 2.90
C LEU A 38 -0.02 -0.27 3.59
N ARG A 39 -0.56 0.78 4.22
CA ARG A 39 0.23 1.75 4.99
C ARG A 39 0.95 1.11 6.17
N GLU A 40 0.28 0.23 6.91
CA GLU A 40 0.91 -0.48 8.04
C GLU A 40 2.01 -1.42 7.57
N LYS A 41 1.81 -2.16 6.47
CA LYS A 41 2.87 -2.99 5.86
C LYS A 41 4.07 -2.14 5.44
N ILE A 42 3.84 -1.00 4.79
CA ILE A 42 4.92 -0.09 4.38
C ILE A 42 5.68 0.45 5.59
N LYS A 43 4.99 0.82 6.68
CA LYS A 43 5.65 1.23 7.94
C LYS A 43 6.47 0.10 8.52
N PHE A 44 5.97 -1.13 8.48
CA PHE A 44 6.68 -2.31 8.94
C PHE A 44 7.96 -2.55 8.15
N ILE A 45 7.90 -2.52 6.81
CA ILE A 45 9.07 -2.65 5.93
C ILE A 45 10.06 -1.51 6.17
N LYS A 46 9.59 -0.28 6.40
CA LYS A 46 10.48 0.85 6.75
C LYS A 46 11.26 0.57 8.03
N ARG A 47 10.62 -0.04 9.02
CA ARG A 47 11.22 -0.40 10.31
C ARG A 47 12.12 -1.64 10.20
N PHE A 48 11.75 -2.58 9.35
CA PHE A 48 12.42 -3.87 9.15
C PHE A 48 12.64 -4.13 7.65
N PRO A 49 13.60 -3.46 6.99
CA PRO A 49 13.76 -3.52 5.53
C PRO A 49 14.21 -4.89 5.00
N ASN A 50 14.69 -5.77 5.88
CA ASN A 50 15.14 -7.12 5.54
C ASN A 50 14.15 -8.20 6.02
N SER A 51 12.97 -7.82 6.51
CA SER A 51 11.93 -8.79 6.87
C SER A 51 11.08 -9.11 5.62
N CYS A 52 11.15 -10.35 5.15
CA CYS A 52 10.35 -10.82 4.01
C CYS A 52 8.95 -11.31 4.49
N TYR A 53 8.05 -10.42 4.93
CA TYR A 53 6.69 -10.77 5.40
C TYR A 53 5.58 -9.86 4.84
#